data_AF-A0A947T5K7-F1
#
_entry.id   AF-A0A947T5K7-F1
#
_cell.length_a   1.000
_cell.length_b   1.000
_cell.length_c   1.000
_cell.angle_alpha   90.00
_cell.angle_beta   90.00
_cell.angle_gamma   90.00
#
_symmetry.space_group_name_H-M   'P 1'
#
loop_
_entity.id
_entity.type
_entity.pdbx_description
1 polymer ?
#
loop_
_entity_poly.entity_id
_entity_poly.type
_entity_poly.pdbx_seq_one_letter_code
_entity_poly.pdbx_strand_id
1 'polypeptide(L)'
;MADAMFPGLAGLTPPPLLRVRQTFPRPRLEDPVAAVSAEMARPGVAATLDGKRSMAIAVGSRGIAGIDRIVAALVGSLREKGIDPFIVP
;
A
#
# COMPACT_ATOMS: atom_id res chain seq x y z
N MET A 1 -29.65 -0.95 -24.23
CA MET A 1 -28.66 -1.31 -23.19
C MET A 1 -27.42 -1.74 -23.93
N ALA A 2 -26.38 -0.89 -23.93
CA ALA A 2 -25.22 -1.08 -24.78
C ALA A 2 -24.48 -2.37 -24.41
N ASP A 3 -23.96 -3.01 -25.45
CA ASP A 3 -23.22 -4.26 -25.50
C ASP A 3 -22.03 -4.24 -24.52
N ALA A 4 -22.27 -4.71 -23.29
CA ALA A 4 -21.21 -4.86 -22.30
C ALA A 4 -20.49 -6.17 -22.62
N MET A 5 -19.42 -6.08 -23.40
CA MET A 5 -18.56 -7.22 -23.67
C MET A 5 -17.76 -7.57 -22.41
N PHE A 6 -18.10 -8.68 -21.76
CA PHE A 6 -17.35 -9.22 -20.63
C PHE A 6 -16.31 -10.23 -21.14
N PRO A 7 -14.99 -9.91 -21.11
CA PRO A 7 -13.96 -10.83 -21.56
C PRO A 7 -14.00 -12.13 -20.76
N GLY A 8 -13.95 -13.27 -21.45
CA GLY A 8 -14.04 -14.60 -20.82
C GLY A 8 -15.45 -15.12 -20.54
N LEU A 9 -16.50 -14.34 -20.83
CA LEU A 9 -17.91 -14.75 -20.72
C LEU A 9 -18.62 -14.76 -22.08
N ALA A 10 -17.86 -14.89 -23.17
CA ALA A 10 -18.41 -14.93 -24.52
C ALA A 10 -19.39 -16.11 -24.68
N GLY A 11 -20.61 -15.84 -25.17
CA GLY A 11 -21.66 -16.85 -25.38
C GLY A 11 -22.54 -17.13 -24.16
N LEU A 12 -22.31 -16.48 -23.02
CA LEU A 12 -23.18 -16.58 -21.84
C LEU A 12 -24.06 -15.34 -21.72
N THR A 13 -25.35 -15.55 -21.46
CA THR A 13 -26.26 -14.45 -21.09
C THR A 13 -26.06 -14.15 -19.60
N PRO A 14 -25.55 -12.96 -19.23
CA PRO A 14 -25.43 -12.59 -17.83
C PRO A 14 -26.82 -12.53 -17.18
N PRO A 15 -26.94 -12.88 -15.88
CA PRO A 15 -28.21 -12.73 -15.17
C PRO A 15 -28.62 -11.25 -15.11
N PRO A 16 -29.87 -10.92 -14.70
CA PRO A 16 -30.25 -9.52 -14.50
C PRO A 16 -29.24 -8.79 -13.60
N LEU A 17 -28.56 -7.78 -14.16
CA LEU A 17 -27.54 -7.00 -13.45
C LEU A 17 -28.12 -5.66 -13.01
N LEU A 18 -27.76 -5.23 -11.80
CA LEU A 18 -28.06 -3.88 -11.30
C LEU A 18 -26.83 -2.99 -11.43
N ARG A 19 -27.03 -1.74 -11.90
CA ARG A 19 -25.96 -0.75 -11.91
C ARG A 19 -25.71 -0.22 -10.50
N VAL A 20 -24.53 -0.52 -9.95
CA VAL A 20 -24.06 0.01 -8.67
C VAL A 20 -22.99 1.08 -8.93
N ARG A 21 -23.06 2.20 -8.21
CA ARG A 21 -21.97 3.18 -8.13
C ARG A 21 -21.40 3.14 -6.73
N GLN A 22 -20.14 2.75 -6.62
CA GLN A 22 -19.39 2.79 -5.37
C GLN A 22 -18.48 4.01 -5.34
N THR A 23 -18.63 4.83 -4.31
CA THR A 23 -17.75 5.95 -4.03
C THR A 23 -16.93 5.60 -2.80
N PHE A 24 -15.61 5.56 -2.96
CA PHE A 24 -14.69 5.37 -1.84
C PHE A 24 -14.15 6.72 -1.39
N PRO A 25 -14.00 6.97 -0.08
CA PRO A 25 -13.19 8.07 0.41
C PRO A 25 -11.79 8.03 -0.22
N ARG A 26 -11.29 9.19 -0.62
CA ARG A 26 -9.94 9.35 -1.19
C ARG A 26 -9.13 10.33 -0.35
N PRO A 27 -8.83 10.00 0.92
CA PRO A 27 -7.95 10.83 1.72
C PRO A 27 -6.59 10.96 1.02
N ARG A 28 -5.99 12.16 1.10
CA ARG A 28 -4.68 12.44 0.52
C ARG A 28 -3.72 12.84 1.62
N LEU A 29 -2.51 12.31 1.54
CA LEU A 29 -1.37 12.81 2.29
C LEU A 29 -0.57 13.72 1.36
N GLU A 30 -0.31 14.95 1.78
CA GLU A 30 0.49 15.89 1.01
C GLU A 30 1.97 15.50 1.03
N ASP A 31 2.45 15.03 2.18
CA ASP A 31 3.82 14.55 2.35
C ASP A 31 3.85 13.14 2.95
N PRO A 32 3.86 12.10 2.10
CA PRO A 32 3.99 10.72 2.54
C PRO A 32 5.32 10.42 3.25
N VAL A 33 6.39 11.17 2.96
CA VAL A 33 7.72 10.93 3.57
C VAL A 33 7.70 11.41 5.02
N ALA A 34 7.21 12.63 5.27
CA ALA A 34 7.04 13.16 6.62
C ALA A 34 6.08 12.28 7.45
N ALA A 35 5.00 11.79 6.83
CA ALA A 35 4.07 10.88 7.48
C ALA A 35 4.74 9.56 7.92
N VAL A 36 5.58 8.95 7.07
CA VAL A 36 6.33 7.74 7.45
C VAL A 36 7.23 8.00 8.65
N SER A 37 8.00 9.10 8.66
CA SER A 37 8.86 9.44 9.79
C SER A 37 8.07 9.63 11.09
N ALA A 38 6.92 10.32 11.01
CA ALA A 38 6.04 10.51 12.16
C ALA A 38 5.50 9.18 12.69
N GLU A 39 5.05 8.28 11.82
CA GLU A 39 4.55 6.95 12.19
C GLU A 39 5.65 6.08 12.81
N MET A 40 6.87 6.11 12.26
CA MET A 40 8.02 5.38 12.78
C MET A 40 8.48 5.88 14.17
N ALA A 41 8.19 7.14 14.50
CA ALA A 41 8.48 7.72 15.80
C ALA A 41 7.42 7.40 16.87
N ARG A 42 6.27 6.83 16.50
CA ARG A 42 5.22 6.50 17.46
C ARG A 42 5.75 5.46 18.47
N PRO A 43 5.54 5.65 19.78
CA PRO A 43 6.10 4.75 20.80
C PRO A 43 5.75 3.27 20.58
N GLY A 44 4.51 2.99 20.17
CA GLY A 44 4.06 1.63 19.89
C GLY A 44 4.75 0.98 18.69
N VAL A 45 5.18 1.77 17.69
CA VAL A 45 5.98 1.26 16.56
C VAL A 45 7.43 1.13 16.98
N ALA A 46 8.02 2.18 17.56
CA ALA A 46 9.41 2.20 17.99
C ALA A 46 9.75 1.01 18.92
N ALA A 47 8.89 0.72 19.89
CA ALA A 47 9.08 -0.41 20.81
C ALA A 47 9.13 -1.79 20.11
N THR A 48 8.49 -1.95 18.95
CA THR A 48 8.53 -3.23 18.20
C THR A 48 9.84 -3.44 17.44
N LEU A 49 10.60 -2.37 17.23
CA LEU A 49 11.85 -2.35 16.48
C LEU A 49 13.06 -2.66 17.37
N ASP A 50 12.92 -2.51 18.69
CA ASP A 50 14.01 -2.72 19.64
C ASP A 50 14.55 -4.15 19.57
N GLY A 51 15.88 -4.27 19.47
CA GLY A 51 16.59 -5.54 19.38
C GLY A 51 16.44 -6.28 18.04
N LYS A 52 15.78 -5.69 17.03
CA LYS A 52 15.74 -6.27 15.67
C LYS A 52 17.04 -5.96 14.93
N ARG A 53 17.54 -6.96 14.21
CA ARG A 53 18.73 -6.82 13.36
C ARG A 53 18.42 -6.75 11.87
N SER A 54 17.37 -7.43 11.42
CA SER A 54 16.96 -7.45 10.00
C SER A 54 15.45 -7.52 9.89
N MET A 55 14.89 -6.95 8.81
CA MET A 55 13.45 -6.85 8.60
C MET A 55 13.07 -6.99 7.12
N ALA A 56 12.12 -7.88 6.85
CA ALA A 56 11.47 -7.98 5.55
C ALA A 56 10.40 -6.88 5.39
N ILE A 57 10.39 -6.20 4.25
CA ILE A 57 9.39 -5.21 3.89
C ILE A 57 8.58 -5.76 2.71
N ALA A 58 7.33 -6.11 2.96
CA ALA A 58 6.40 -6.49 1.91
C ALA A 58 5.95 -5.25 1.13
N VAL A 59 6.15 -5.24 -0.20
CA VAL A 59 5.84 -4.08 -1.04
C VAL A 59 4.96 -4.49 -2.22
N GLY A 60 3.76 -3.90 -2.31
CA GLY A 60 2.83 -4.14 -3.42
C GLY A 60 2.31 -2.85 -4.04
N SER A 61 2.36 -2.74 -5.37
CA SER A 61 2.03 -1.52 -6.14
C SER A 61 0.54 -1.22 -6.32
N ARG A 62 -0.36 -2.05 -5.77
CA ARG A 62 -1.81 -1.99 -6.04
C ARG A 62 -2.45 -0.73 -5.44
N GLY A 63 -2.48 0.35 -6.24
CA GLY A 63 -3.19 1.59 -5.94
C GLY A 63 -2.49 2.54 -4.97
N ILE A 64 -1.20 2.32 -4.66
CA ILE A 64 -0.43 3.18 -3.76
C ILE A 64 0.35 4.21 -4.58
N ALA A 65 -0.07 5.47 -4.55
CA ALA A 65 0.64 6.56 -5.20
C ALA A 65 1.95 6.88 -4.45
N GLY A 66 3.06 7.03 -5.18
CA GLY A 66 4.37 7.38 -4.59
C GLY A 66 4.99 6.27 -3.73
N ILE A 67 4.67 5.00 -4.03
CA ILE A 67 5.17 3.83 -3.30
C ILE A 67 6.70 3.80 -3.17
N ASP A 68 7.41 4.25 -4.19
CA ASP A 68 8.87 4.40 -4.22
C ASP A 68 9.37 5.32 -3.10
N ARG A 69 8.75 6.50 -2.94
CA ARG A 69 9.12 7.47 -1.91
C ARG A 69 8.78 6.98 -0.51
N ILE A 70 7.62 6.34 -0.36
CA ILE A 70 7.17 5.75 0.92
C ILE A 70 8.12 4.65 1.37
N VAL A 71 8.45 3.73 0.47
CA VAL A 71 9.35 2.60 0.76
C VAL A 71 10.76 3.10 1.05
N ALA A 72 11.27 4.08 0.28
CA ALA A 72 12.58 4.67 0.54
C ALA A 72 12.66 5.34 1.92
N ALA A 73 11.61 6.07 2.32
CA ALA A 73 11.53 6.69 3.64
C ALA A 73 11.57 5.64 4.76
N LEU A 74 10.76 4.57 4.63
CA LEU A 74 10.73 3.48 5.61
C LEU A 74 12.08 2.77 5.72
N VAL A 75 12.72 2.45 4.59
CA VAL A 75 14.05 1.86 4.55
C VAL A 75 15.07 2.76 5.25
N GLY A 76 15.05 4.07 4.99
CA GLY A 76 15.89 5.05 5.67
C GLY A 76 15.72 5.01 7.19
N SER A 77 14.47 5.13 7.67
CA SER A 77 14.16 5.11 9.10
C SER A 77 14.57 3.81 9.80
N LEU A 78 14.51 2.67 9.12
CA LEU A 78 14.98 1.39 9.66
C LEU A 78 16.52 1.34 9.72
N ARG A 79 17.20 1.81 8.68
CA ARG A 79 18.67 1.86 8.64
C ARG A 79 19.24 2.80 9.70
N GLU A 80 18.60 3.93 9.96
CA GLU A 80 18.96 4.86 11.04
C GLU A 80 18.90 4.19 12.43
N LYS A 81 18.06 3.17 12.59
CA LYS A 81 17.93 2.38 13.81
C LYS A 81 18.87 1.17 13.84
N GLY A 82 19.78 1.04 12.87
CA GLY A 82 20.72 -0.09 12.77
C GLY A 82 20.10 -1.40 12.31
N ILE A 83 18.88 -1.37 11.76
CA ILE A 83 18.18 -2.53 11.21
C ILE A 83 18.57 -2.68 9.74
N ASP A 84 18.77 -3.91 9.29
CA ASP A 84 19.06 -4.24 7.89
C ASP A 84 17.77 -4.65 7.13
N PRO A 85 17.16 -3.75 6.34
CA PRO A 85 15.93 -4.03 5.63
C PRO A 85 16.15 -4.69 4.26
N PHE A 86 15.25 -5.59 3.88
CA PHE A 86 15.17 -6.15 2.53
C PHE A 86 13.72 -6.22 2.03
N ILE A 87 13.53 -6.04 0.72
CA ILE A 87 12.19 -5.98 0.11
C ILE A 87 11.75 -7.38 -0.32
N VAL A 88 10.47 -7.68 -0.08
CA VAL A 88 9.79 -8.89 -0.54
C VAL A 88 8.57 -8.49 -1.38
N PRO A 89 8.38 -9.05 -2.59
CA PRO A 89 7.25 -8.74 -3.47
C PRO A 89 5.92 -9.39 -3.03
#